data_AF-A0AAX0ZD68-F1
#
_entry.id   AF-A0AAX0ZD68-F1
#
_cell.length_a   1.000
_cell.length_b   1.000
_cell.length_c   1.000
_cell.angle_alpha   90.00
_cell.angle_beta   90.00
_cell.angle_gamma   90.00
#
_symmetry.space_group_name_H-M   'P 1'
#
loop_
_entity.id
_entity.type
_entity.pdbx_description
1 polymer ?
#
loop_
_entity_poly.entity_id
_entity_poly.type
_entity_poly.pdbx_seq_one_letter_code
_entity_poly.pdbx_strand_id
1 'polypeptide(L)' 'MPAIVGPIHIDRVYGNGAAHFGDVFAISPKSVDHSAGGSGTYNAGDLVQFFNSPNVTFVWDIDLISQQKSFNA' A
#
# COMPACT_ATOMS: atom_id res chain seq x y z
N MET A 1 -16.80 -11.59 -24.13
CA MET A 1 -16.19 -12.92 -24.28
C MET A 1 -16.65 -13.76 -23.09
N PRO A 2 -16.81 -15.09 -23.21
CA PRO A 2 -17.10 -15.95 -22.07
C PRO A 2 -15.84 -16.69 -21.62
N ALA A 3 -15.29 -16.31 -20.47
CA ALA A 3 -14.28 -17.10 -19.80
C ALA A 3 -14.92 -18.11 -18.84
N ILE A 4 -14.56 -19.38 -18.97
CA ILE A 4 -14.86 -20.42 -18.00
C ILE A 4 -13.69 -20.47 -17.02
N VAL A 5 -13.96 -20.13 -15.77
CA VAL A 5 -12.97 -20.07 -14.69
C VAL A 5 -13.19 -21.24 -13.74
N GLY A 6 -12.12 -21.99 -13.47
CA GLY A 6 -12.12 -23.11 -12.51
C GLY A 6 -12.04 -22.64 -11.04
N PRO A 7 -11.94 -23.57 -10.07
CA PRO A 7 -11.82 -23.21 -8.66
C PRO A 7 -10.52 -22.46 -8.39
N ILE A 8 -10.61 -21.38 -7.62
CA ILE A 8 -9.48 -20.51 -7.26
C ILE A 8 -9.41 -20.40 -5.74
N HIS A 9 -8.19 -20.53 -5.22
CA HIS A 9 -7.89 -20.23 -3.83
C HIS A 9 -6.83 -19.13 -3.77
N ILE A 10 -7.17 -18.04 -3.08
CA ILE A 10 -6.26 -16.92 -2.83
C ILE A 10 -6.09 -16.82 -1.32
N ASP A 11 -4.87 -17.02 -0.84
CA ASP A 11 -4.55 -16.88 0.58
C ASP A 11 -4.48 -15.40 0.99
N ARG A 12 -3.77 -14.56 0.22
CA ARG A 12 -3.85 -13.10 0.41
C ARG A 12 -3.36 -12.30 -0.78
N VAL A 13 -3.98 -11.14 -1.00
CA VAL A 13 -3.53 -10.07 -1.91
C VAL A 13 -3.18 -8.86 -1.06
N TYR A 14 -1.96 -8.34 -1.19
CA TYR A 14 -1.45 -7.23 -0.37
C TYR A 14 -1.24 -5.95 -1.18
N GLY A 15 -1.30 -4.81 -0.50
CA GLY A 15 -1.00 -3.50 -1.06
C GLY A 15 -1.93 -3.13 -2.22
N ASN A 16 -1.34 -2.65 -3.31
CA ASN A 16 -2.03 -2.31 -4.57
C ASN A 16 -2.32 -3.53 -5.45
N GLY A 17 -2.63 -4.68 -4.85
CA GLY A 17 -2.82 -5.92 -5.59
C GLY A 17 -4.22 -6.02 -6.16
N ALA A 18 -4.32 -6.48 -7.41
CA ALA A 18 -5.59 -6.79 -8.06
C ALA A 18 -5.52 -8.21 -8.64
N ALA A 19 -6.46 -9.07 -8.27
CA ALA A 19 -6.56 -10.43 -8.75
C ALA A 19 -7.85 -10.59 -9.56
N HIS A 20 -7.73 -10.88 -10.85
CA HIS A 20 -8.86 -11.02 -11.74
C HIS A 20 -8.79 -12.35 -12.48
N PHE A 21 -9.95 -12.95 -12.69
CA PHE A 21 -10.08 -14.26 -13.28
C PHE A 21 -11.22 -14.26 -14.28
N GLY A 22 -10.94 -14.80 -15.45
CA GLY A 22 -11.82 -14.70 -16.60
C GLY A 22 -11.45 -13.52 -17.50
N ASP A 23 -12.42 -13.01 -18.25
CA ASP A 23 -12.16 -11.93 -19.21
C ASP A 23 -12.08 -10.58 -18.50
N VAL A 24 -10.98 -9.86 -18.72
CA VAL A 24 -10.76 -8.55 -18.11
C VAL A 24 -10.38 -7.54 -19.19
N PHE A 25 -11.12 -6.43 -19.23
CA PHE A 25 -10.95 -5.39 -20.24
C PHE A 25 -9.82 -4.42 -19.90
N ALA A 26 -9.71 -3.97 -18.65
CA ALA A 26 -8.59 -3.17 -18.17
C ALA A 26 -8.45 -3.29 -16.64
N ILE A 27 -7.22 -3.27 -16.14
CA ILE A 27 -6.88 -3.35 -14.71
C ILE A 27 -5.81 -2.31 -14.43
N SER A 28 -6.11 -1.38 -13.53
CA SER A 28 -5.22 -0.26 -13.23
C SER A 28 -5.25 0.00 -11.72
N PRO A 29 -4.60 -0.85 -10.89
CA PRO A 29 -4.55 -0.60 -9.47
C PRO A 29 -3.56 0.54 -9.22
N LYS A 30 -3.93 1.51 -8.37
CA LYS A 30 -3.11 2.70 -8.13
C LYS A 30 -2.98 2.99 -6.63
N SER A 31 -1.82 2.72 -6.02
CA SER A 31 -1.55 3.06 -4.60
C SER A 31 -0.63 4.26 -4.43
N VAL A 32 -0.90 5.00 -3.37
CA VAL A 32 -0.05 6.02 -2.77
C VAL A 32 0.23 5.49 -1.38
N ASP A 33 1.48 5.28 -1.02
CA ASP A 33 1.81 4.87 0.33
C ASP A 33 2.83 5.86 0.91
N HIS A 34 2.43 6.57 1.95
CA HIS A 34 3.30 7.43 2.74
C HIS A 34 3.47 6.79 4.11
N SER A 35 4.71 6.66 4.57
CA SER A 35 5.00 6.08 5.88
C SER A 35 5.93 7.00 6.66
N ALA A 36 5.52 7.34 7.88
CA ALA A 36 6.27 8.15 8.81
C ALA A 36 6.52 7.34 10.08
N GLY A 37 7.79 7.14 10.42
CA GLY A 37 8.20 6.46 11.63
C GLY A 37 8.97 7.39 12.56
N GLY A 38 8.46 7.60 13.77
CA GLY A 38 9.21 8.21 14.86
C GLY A 38 10.02 7.20 15.67
N SER A 39 10.67 7.67 16.74
CA SER A 39 11.37 6.77 17.65
C SER A 39 10.44 5.71 18.22
N GLY A 40 10.85 4.44 18.14
CA GLY A 40 10.07 3.30 18.61
C GLY A 40 8.98 2.81 17.66
N THR A 41 8.91 3.33 16.43
CA THR A 41 7.96 2.84 15.42
C THR A 41 8.42 1.55 14.73
N TYR A 42 7.44 0.80 14.20
CA TYR A 42 7.61 -0.46 13.45
C TYR A 42 8.28 -1.62 14.21
N ASN A 43 8.10 -1.69 15.53
CA ASN A 43 8.61 -2.80 16.33
C ASN A 43 7.54 -3.89 16.50
N ALA A 44 7.91 -5.13 16.17
CA ALA A 44 7.04 -6.30 16.23
C ALA A 44 7.45 -7.32 17.31
N GLY A 45 8.33 -6.95 18.24
CA GLY A 45 8.84 -7.80 19.33
C GLY A 45 8.21 -7.50 20.69
N ASP A 46 8.39 -8.42 21.65
CA ASP A 46 7.69 -8.44 22.95
C ASP A 46 8.39 -7.63 24.07
N LEU A 47 9.72 -7.46 23.99
CA LEU A 47 10.51 -6.75 25.01
C LEU A 47 11.33 -5.62 24.39
N VAL A 48 10.65 -4.53 24.02
CA VAL A 48 11.30 -3.40 23.35
C VAL A 48 11.22 -2.15 24.21
N GLN A 49 12.39 -1.66 24.66
CA GLN A 49 12.50 -0.46 25.47
C GLN A 49 13.15 0.67 24.66
N PHE A 50 12.46 1.81 24.56
CA PHE A 50 12.93 2.99 23.86
C PHE A 50 13.18 4.14 24.83
N PHE A 51 14.37 4.71 24.78
CA PHE A 51 14.69 5.98 25.44
C PHE A 51 14.89 7.03 24.37
N ASN A 52 13.99 8.02 24.33
CA ASN A 52 14.02 9.04 23.30
C ASN A 52 13.99 10.44 23.91
N SER A 53 14.62 11.38 23.22
CA SER A 53 14.69 12.81 23.52
C SER A 53 13.63 13.57 22.66
N PRO A 54 13.69 14.90 22.40
CA PRO A 54 12.69 15.51 21.52
C PRO A 54 12.85 14.91 20.12
N ASN A 55 11.88 14.09 19.71
CA ASN A 55 11.81 13.52 18.37
C ASN A 55 10.72 14.23 17.58
N VAL A 56 11.09 14.69 16.40
CA VAL A 56 10.15 15.30 15.47
C VAL A 56 10.20 14.52 14.18
N THR A 57 9.09 13.86 13.86
CA THR A 57 8.92 13.13 12.60
C THR A 57 8.14 14.02 11.66
N PHE A 58 8.82 14.63 10.70
CA PHE A 58 8.16 15.41 9.66
C PHE A 58 8.01 14.57 8.39
N VAL A 59 6.81 14.57 7.81
CA VAL A 59 6.59 14.17 6.42
C VAL A 59 6.27 15.44 5.65
N TRP A 60 7.25 15.93 4.89
CA TRP A 60 7.07 17.09 4.03
C TRP A 60 6.69 16.60 2.64
N ASP A 61 5.51 16.99 2.18
CA ASP A 61 5.08 16.81 0.81
C ASP A 61 5.05 18.19 0.13
N ILE A 62 6.19 18.60 -0.45
CA ILE A 62 6.34 19.89 -1.14
C ILE A 62 6.26 19.62 -2.64
N ASP A 63 5.06 19.37 -3.14
CA ASP A 63 4.76 19.38 -4.57
C ASP A 63 3.40 20.07 -4.79
N LEU A 64 3.31 21.01 -5.75
CA LEU A 64 2.04 21.68 -6.11
C LEU A 64 0.97 20.70 -6.62
N ILE A 65 1.40 19.53 -7.08
CA ILE A 65 0.57 18.41 -7.50
C ILE A 65 1.12 17.18 -6.78
N SER A 66 0.73 17.00 -5.51
CA SER A 66 1.03 15.78 -4.77
C SER A 66 0.27 14.60 -5.38
N GLN A 67 1.03 13.65 -5.92
CA GLN A 67 0.59 12.28 -6.18
C GLN A 67 -0.71 12.12 -6.97
N GLN A 68 -0.84 12.87 -8.06
CA GLN A 68 -2.08 12.93 -8.82
C GLN A 68 -2.49 11.57 -9.40
N LYS A 69 -3.67 11.13 -8.99
CA LYS A 69 -4.27 9.86 -9.40
C LYS A 69 -4.97 9.90 -10.77
N SER A 70 -4.81 10.95 -11.58
CA SER A 70 -5.49 11.05 -12.87
C SER A 70 -4.94 10.09 -13.94
N PHE A 71 -5.79 9.77 -14.93
CA PHE A 71 -5.55 8.83 -16.04
C PHE A 71 -5.19 7.41 -15.60
N ASN A 72 -6.11 6.78 -14.87
CA ASN A 72 -6.08 5.36 -14.58
C ASN A 72 -6.98 4.64 -15.59
N ALA A 73 -6.39 4.11 -16.66
CA ALA A 73 -7.06 3.22 -17.60
C ALA A 73 -6.61 1.79 -17.34
#